data_AF-A0A1I6U1Z8-F1
#
_entry.id   AF-A0A1I6U1Z8-F1
#
_cell.length_a   1.000
_cell.length_b   1.000
_cell.length_c   1.000
_cell.angle_alpha   90.00
_cell.angle_beta   90.00
_cell.angle_gamma   90.00
#
_symmetry.space_group_name_H-M   'P 1'
#
loop_
_entity.id
_entity.type
_entity.pdbx_description
1 polymer ?
#
loop_
_entity_poly.entity_id
_entity_poly.type
_entity_poly.pdbx_seq_one_letter_code
_entity_poly.pdbx_strand_id
1 'polypeptide(L)'
;MDQHMVSGHAPTPPAARMENHGPTMAKIAMRTGADLLARTGSMVAYEGFVQYESNPAALRSVASQWLSGESVPLMRCHGDGILYLADYGAHVVCVPLNDENLSVNATNVLAFDAQLEWGVQRVKGMAKFTGQGLFNFGLSGTGWVAVTSRGVPVVIDCARAGEIFVDPDALVAWSTGLEMKGKRSFKASSLIGRGSGEAYQLAFSGEGFVVVQPSEDSTERLTEQQHQQQA
;
A
#
# COMPACT_ATOMS: atom_id res chain seq x y z
N MET A 1 -36.01 3.45 9.76
CA MET A 1 -35.69 2.30 8.90
C MET A 1 -34.89 1.34 9.75
N ASP A 2 -35.30 0.08 9.83
CA ASP A 2 -34.68 -0.91 10.72
C ASP A 2 -33.31 -1.35 10.16
N GLN A 3 -32.24 -1.24 10.95
CA GLN A 3 -30.89 -1.65 10.54
C GLN A 3 -30.79 -3.17 10.27
N HIS A 4 -31.74 -3.96 10.78
CA HIS A 4 -31.86 -5.38 10.43
C HIS A 4 -32.02 -5.64 8.92
N MET A 5 -32.57 -4.69 8.16
CA MET A 5 -32.69 -4.81 6.70
C MET A 5 -31.37 -4.65 5.94
N VAL A 6 -30.31 -4.19 6.60
CA VAL A 6 -28.97 -3.98 6.03
C VAL A 6 -27.93 -4.89 6.71
N SER A 7 -28.38 -5.98 7.35
CA SER A 7 -27.61 -6.80 8.30
C SER A 7 -26.26 -7.35 7.84
N GLY A 8 -25.96 -7.36 6.53
CA GLY A 8 -24.63 -7.68 6.00
C GLY A 8 -23.61 -6.53 6.00
N HIS A 9 -24.06 -5.29 6.17
CA HIS A 9 -23.24 -4.07 6.08
C HIS A 9 -23.49 -3.10 7.24
N ALA A 10 -24.20 -3.55 8.28
CA ALA A 10 -24.38 -2.75 9.48
C ALA A 10 -23.00 -2.49 10.16
N PRO A 11 -22.80 -1.31 10.77
CA PRO A 11 -21.61 -1.04 11.56
C PRO A 11 -21.44 -2.09 12.66
N THR A 12 -20.29 -2.77 12.66
CA THR A 12 -19.89 -3.67 13.75
C THR A 12 -18.88 -2.96 14.65
N PRO A 13 -18.94 -3.16 15.98
CA PRO A 13 -17.88 -2.70 16.86
C PRO A 13 -16.52 -3.19 16.36
N PRO A 14 -15.47 -2.35 16.37
CA PRO A 14 -14.15 -2.75 15.89
C PRO A 14 -13.55 -3.82 16.82
N ALA A 15 -13.03 -4.91 16.26
CA ALA A 15 -12.30 -5.93 17.02
C ALA A 15 -10.81 -5.57 17.19
N ALA A 16 -10.26 -4.80 16.25
CA ALA A 16 -8.89 -4.28 16.29
C ALA A 16 -8.84 -2.75 16.07
N ARG A 17 -7.64 -2.16 16.23
CA ARG A 17 -7.40 -0.74 15.88
C ARG A 17 -7.73 -0.46 14.40
N MET A 18 -7.39 -1.40 13.52
CA MET A 18 -7.65 -1.31 12.08
C MET A 18 -8.05 -2.69 11.58
N GLU A 19 -9.13 -2.77 10.82
CA GLU A 19 -9.62 -4.01 10.24
C GLU A 19 -10.39 -3.76 8.94
N ASN A 20 -10.66 -4.81 8.19
CA ASN A 20 -11.44 -4.76 6.97
C ASN A 20 -12.95 -4.66 7.27
N HIS A 21 -13.66 -3.76 6.59
CA HIS A 21 -15.13 -3.81 6.47
C HIS A 21 -15.47 -4.29 5.05
N GLY A 22 -15.61 -5.60 4.89
CA GLY A 22 -15.57 -6.23 3.58
C GLY A 22 -14.18 -6.10 2.92
N PRO A 23 -14.04 -6.47 1.64
CA PRO A 23 -12.73 -6.58 1.00
C PRO A 23 -12.09 -5.23 0.61
N THR A 24 -12.87 -4.16 0.48
CA THR A 24 -12.43 -2.91 -0.19
C THR A 24 -12.47 -1.67 0.68
N MET A 25 -12.64 -1.83 2.00
CA MET A 25 -12.73 -0.71 2.93
C MET A 25 -11.98 -1.03 4.23
N ALA A 26 -11.19 -0.09 4.70
CA ALA A 26 -10.62 -0.10 6.04
C ALA A 26 -11.63 0.52 7.02
N LYS A 27 -11.81 -0.12 8.17
CA LYS A 27 -12.52 0.41 9.34
C LYS A 27 -11.52 0.60 10.46
N ILE A 28 -11.42 1.82 10.96
CA ILE A 28 -10.41 2.25 11.93
C ILE A 28 -11.09 2.73 13.20
N ALA A 29 -10.70 2.18 14.35
CA ALA A 29 -11.14 2.63 15.67
C ALA A 29 -10.30 3.83 16.12
N MET A 30 -10.80 5.05 15.87
CA MET A 30 -10.13 6.31 16.23
C MET A 30 -10.21 6.59 17.73
N ARG A 31 -9.10 7.05 18.31
CA ARG A 31 -9.01 7.51 19.70
C ARG A 31 -8.17 8.77 19.77
N THR A 32 -8.57 9.71 20.62
CA THR A 32 -7.79 10.93 20.88
C THR A 32 -6.38 10.57 21.36
N GLY A 33 -5.37 11.18 20.74
CA GLY A 33 -3.95 10.88 20.97
C GLY A 33 -3.38 9.73 20.12
N ALA A 34 -4.22 9.01 19.37
CA ALA A 34 -3.83 7.96 18.44
C ALA A 34 -4.19 8.35 16.99
N ASP A 35 -3.56 9.43 16.53
CA ASP A 35 -3.81 9.99 15.20
C ASP A 35 -3.45 9.00 14.08
N LEU A 36 -4.12 9.17 12.94
CA LEU A 36 -3.92 8.40 11.73
C LEU A 36 -3.44 9.33 10.61
N LEU A 37 -2.48 8.88 9.81
CA LEU A 37 -2.22 9.48 8.50
C LEU A 37 -2.92 8.65 7.45
N ALA A 38 -3.73 9.28 6.60
CA ALA A 38 -4.52 8.62 5.57
C ALA A 38 -4.34 9.30 4.22
N ARG A 39 -4.55 8.59 3.13
CA ARG A 39 -4.56 9.15 1.78
C ARG A 39 -5.65 10.22 1.68
N THR A 40 -5.28 11.40 1.20
CA THR A 40 -6.22 12.48 0.95
C THR A 40 -7.34 12.03 0.02
N GLY A 41 -8.59 12.28 0.41
CA GLY A 41 -9.77 11.90 -0.37
C GLY A 41 -10.20 10.44 -0.20
N SER A 42 -9.52 9.65 0.63
CA SER A 42 -9.93 8.25 0.90
C SER A 42 -11.03 8.11 1.94
N MET A 43 -11.38 9.17 2.66
CA MET A 43 -12.45 9.12 3.67
C MET A 43 -13.81 8.90 3.00
N VAL A 44 -14.50 7.85 3.43
CA VAL A 44 -15.85 7.51 2.97
C VAL A 44 -16.91 7.91 3.99
N ALA A 45 -16.69 7.57 5.27
CA ALA A 45 -17.63 7.85 6.35
C ALA A 45 -16.91 7.89 7.70
N TYR A 46 -17.55 8.48 8.70
CA TYR A 46 -17.13 8.36 10.09
C TYR A 46 -18.34 8.33 11.03
N GLU A 47 -18.14 7.74 12.20
CA GLU A 47 -19.05 7.75 13.34
C GLU A 47 -18.34 8.42 14.52
N GLY A 48 -19.07 9.16 15.35
CA GLY A 48 -18.48 9.92 16.45
C GLY A 48 -17.85 11.23 15.98
N PHE A 49 -16.70 11.57 16.55
CA PHE A 49 -16.01 12.83 16.29
C PHE A 49 -14.65 12.56 15.65
N VAL A 50 -14.55 12.77 14.33
CA VAL A 50 -13.29 12.68 13.58
C VAL A 50 -13.08 13.97 12.81
N GLN A 51 -11.93 14.60 13.01
CA GLN A 51 -11.47 15.78 12.29
C GLN A 51 -10.29 15.42 11.41
N TYR A 52 -10.07 16.23 10.37
CA TYR A 52 -9.00 16.03 9.41
C TYR A 52 -8.31 17.33 9.05
N GLU A 53 -6.99 17.26 8.94
CA GLU A 53 -6.11 18.35 8.55
C GLU A 53 -5.35 17.97 7.29
N SER A 54 -5.58 18.74 6.22
CA SER A 54 -4.78 18.65 5.00
C SER A 54 -3.40 19.26 5.24
N ASN A 55 -2.34 18.51 4.93
CA ASN A 55 -0.96 19.00 4.92
C ASN A 55 -0.44 19.57 6.27
N PRO A 56 -0.41 18.76 7.36
CA PRO A 56 0.11 19.19 8.66
C PRO A 56 1.60 19.55 8.58
N ALA A 57 2.08 20.37 9.52
CA ALA A 57 3.47 20.85 9.54
C ALA A 57 4.51 19.73 9.53
N ALA A 58 4.22 18.60 10.20
CA ALA A 58 5.06 17.40 10.19
C ALA A 58 5.12 16.71 8.82
N LEU A 59 4.08 16.84 7.99
CA LEU A 59 4.11 16.37 6.59
C LEU A 59 5.00 17.28 5.72
N ARG A 60 5.05 18.59 6.01
CA ARG A 60 5.86 19.54 5.23
C ARG A 60 7.37 19.26 5.32
N SER A 61 7.86 18.79 6.46
CA SER A 61 9.28 18.41 6.60
C SER A 61 9.62 17.16 5.79
N VAL A 62 8.71 16.18 5.71
CA VAL A 62 8.93 14.96 4.91
C VAL A 62 8.67 15.20 3.42
N ALA A 63 7.74 16.10 3.09
CA ALA A 63 7.48 16.56 1.72
C ALA A 63 8.67 17.25 1.07
N SER A 64 9.59 17.84 1.86
CA SER A 64 10.83 18.42 1.31
C SER A 64 11.79 17.35 0.75
N GLN A 65 11.69 16.09 1.21
CA GLN A 65 12.37 14.92 0.64
C GLN A 65 11.60 14.28 -0.52
N TRP A 66 10.36 14.70 -0.78
CA TRP A 66 9.50 14.24 -1.87
C TRP A 66 9.66 15.04 -3.17
N LEU A 67 10.80 15.73 -3.36
CA LEU A 67 11.14 16.47 -4.59
C LEU A 67 11.33 15.57 -5.83
N SER A 68 11.17 14.24 -5.69
CA SER A 68 11.31 13.25 -6.78
C SER A 68 10.04 13.04 -7.62
N GLY A 69 8.97 13.80 -7.41
CA GLY A 69 7.80 13.83 -8.31
C GLY A 69 6.71 12.80 -8.05
N GLU A 70 6.82 11.99 -6.99
CA GLU A 70 5.81 11.01 -6.59
C GLU A 70 5.50 11.22 -5.09
N SER A 71 4.53 12.09 -4.80
CA SER A 71 4.09 12.36 -3.43
C SER A 71 2.88 11.48 -3.09
N VAL A 72 2.90 10.85 -1.91
CA VAL A 72 1.68 10.25 -1.35
C VAL A 72 0.90 11.39 -0.70
N PRO A 73 -0.26 11.80 -1.25
CA PRO A 73 -1.02 12.88 -0.64
C PRO A 73 -1.63 12.36 0.66
N LEU A 74 -1.13 12.82 1.82
CA LEU A 74 -1.62 12.40 3.13
C LEU A 74 -2.39 13.54 3.83
N MET A 75 -3.41 13.15 4.58
CA MET A 75 -4.14 13.96 5.56
C MET A 75 -3.95 13.35 6.94
N ARG A 76 -3.93 14.18 7.99
CA ARG A 76 -3.97 13.69 9.37
C ARG A 76 -5.41 13.63 9.83
N CYS A 77 -5.80 12.53 10.46
CA CYS A 77 -7.09 12.32 11.07
C CYS A 77 -6.91 12.15 12.59
N HIS A 78 -7.73 12.85 13.37
CA HIS A 78 -7.71 12.81 14.84
C HIS A 78 -9.12 12.88 15.43
N GLY A 79 -9.28 12.38 16.66
CA GLY A 79 -10.56 12.34 17.38
C GLY A 79 -10.94 10.94 17.87
N ASP A 80 -12.20 10.77 18.24
CA ASP A 80 -12.75 9.56 18.85
C ASP A 80 -13.97 9.06 18.06
N GLY A 81 -13.91 7.81 17.59
CA GLY A 81 -14.98 7.26 16.77
C GLY A 81 -14.55 6.12 15.86
N ILE A 82 -15.31 5.90 14.78
CA ILE A 82 -14.98 4.94 13.73
C ILE A 82 -14.76 5.70 12.42
N LEU A 83 -13.65 5.44 11.74
CA LEU A 83 -13.33 6.03 10.45
C LEU A 83 -13.33 4.93 9.38
N TYR A 84 -14.01 5.19 8.26
CA TYR A 84 -14.06 4.28 7.12
C TYR A 84 -13.31 4.90 5.94
N LEU A 85 -12.31 4.17 5.42
CA LEU A 85 -11.47 4.60 4.30
C LEU A 85 -11.55 3.61 3.14
N ALA A 86 -11.56 4.12 1.92
CA ALA A 86 -11.48 3.31 0.69
C ALA A 86 -10.75 4.07 -0.42
N ASP A 87 -10.27 3.35 -1.43
CA ASP A 87 -9.59 3.92 -2.59
C ASP A 87 -10.16 3.32 -3.88
N TYR A 88 -11.16 3.99 -4.47
CA TYR A 88 -11.80 3.59 -5.74
C TYR A 88 -12.18 2.09 -5.87
N GLY A 89 -12.57 1.44 -4.77
CA GLY A 89 -12.93 0.02 -4.77
C GLY A 89 -11.76 -0.95 -4.80
N ALA A 90 -10.53 -0.47 -4.59
CA ALA A 90 -9.35 -1.32 -4.38
C ALA A 90 -9.55 -2.22 -3.16
N HIS A 91 -8.97 -3.41 -3.21
CA HIS A 91 -8.94 -4.28 -2.05
C HIS A 91 -8.00 -3.69 -1.00
N VAL A 92 -8.34 -3.87 0.27
CA VAL A 92 -7.57 -3.34 1.39
C VAL A 92 -6.96 -4.49 2.17
N VAL A 93 -5.72 -4.34 2.60
CA VAL A 93 -5.06 -5.23 3.56
C VAL A 93 -4.63 -4.41 4.75
N CYS A 94 -5.11 -4.78 5.94
CA CYS A 94 -4.69 -4.19 7.20
C CYS A 94 -3.55 -5.02 7.80
N VAL A 95 -2.39 -4.40 8.00
CA VAL A 95 -1.15 -5.02 8.44
C VAL A 95 -0.80 -4.46 9.83
N PRO A 96 -0.85 -5.28 10.90
CA PRO A 96 -0.26 -4.91 12.18
C PRO A 96 1.28 -5.00 12.08
N LEU A 97 1.97 -4.03 12.69
CA LEU A 97 3.41 -4.02 12.88
C LEU A 97 3.72 -4.14 14.38
N ASN A 98 4.63 -5.04 14.73
CA ASN A 98 5.08 -5.28 16.11
C ASN A 98 6.59 -5.06 16.23
N ASP A 99 7.02 -3.80 16.24
CA ASP A 99 8.44 -3.41 16.13
C ASP A 99 9.08 -3.90 14.82
N GLU A 100 8.30 -3.79 13.75
CA GLU A 100 8.62 -4.32 12.43
C GLU A 100 8.82 -3.19 11.42
N ASN A 101 9.40 -3.55 10.28
CA ASN A 101 9.67 -2.63 9.18
C ASN A 101 8.99 -3.14 7.91
N LEU A 102 8.21 -2.28 7.28
CA LEU A 102 7.46 -2.55 6.06
C LEU A 102 7.85 -1.56 4.97
N SER A 103 8.18 -2.06 3.79
CA SER A 103 8.28 -1.24 2.58
C SER A 103 7.01 -1.40 1.77
N VAL A 104 6.43 -0.29 1.32
CA VAL A 104 5.19 -0.27 0.54
C VAL A 104 5.39 0.61 -0.67
N ASN A 105 4.86 0.21 -1.83
CA ASN A 105 4.78 1.12 -2.96
C ASN A 105 3.93 2.33 -2.56
N ALA A 106 4.45 3.54 -2.81
CA ALA A 106 3.82 4.80 -2.46
C ALA A 106 2.36 4.89 -2.95
N THR A 107 2.09 4.40 -4.17
CA THR A 107 0.76 4.40 -4.77
C THR A 107 -0.23 3.46 -4.06
N ASN A 108 0.26 2.50 -3.27
CA ASN A 108 -0.56 1.53 -2.53
C ASN A 108 -0.79 1.91 -1.06
N VAL A 109 -0.25 3.03 -0.56
CA VAL A 109 -0.48 3.46 0.83
C VAL A 109 -1.90 4.04 0.98
N LEU A 110 -2.73 3.46 1.86
CA LEU A 110 -4.06 3.96 2.20
C LEU A 110 -4.05 4.73 3.52
N ALA A 111 -3.53 4.13 4.59
CA ALA A 111 -3.44 4.78 5.89
C ALA A 111 -2.42 4.10 6.81
N PHE A 112 -1.97 4.78 7.85
CA PHE A 112 -1.11 4.21 8.89
C PHE A 112 -1.15 5.03 10.18
N ASP A 113 -0.85 4.40 11.31
CA ASP A 113 -0.78 5.11 12.60
C ASP A 113 0.32 6.19 12.58
N ALA A 114 -0.03 7.42 12.98
CA ALA A 114 0.84 8.57 12.83
C ALA A 114 2.10 8.56 13.71
N GLN A 115 2.18 7.62 14.67
CA GLN A 115 3.32 7.40 15.55
C GLN A 115 4.42 6.54 14.92
N LEU A 116 4.12 5.83 13.83
CA LEU A 116 5.13 5.05 13.11
C LEU A 116 6.20 6.01 12.56
N GLU A 117 7.43 5.52 12.49
CA GLU A 117 8.46 6.20 11.72
C GLU A 117 8.22 5.93 10.24
N TRP A 118 8.31 6.95 9.39
CA TRP A 118 8.06 6.79 7.97
C TRP A 118 8.84 7.75 7.08
N GLY A 119 9.03 7.37 5.82
CA GLY A 119 9.68 8.20 4.83
C GLY A 119 9.80 7.52 3.47
N VAL A 120 10.01 8.31 2.43
CA VAL A 120 10.30 7.77 1.09
C VAL A 120 11.76 7.34 1.06
N GLN A 121 11.97 6.07 0.74
CA GLN A 121 13.28 5.46 0.63
C GLN A 121 13.47 4.93 -0.78
N ARG A 122 14.64 5.25 -1.36
CA ARG A 122 15.07 4.60 -2.60
C ARG A 122 15.59 3.21 -2.25
N VAL A 123 15.04 2.19 -2.88
CA VAL A 123 15.50 0.82 -2.68
C VAL A 123 16.89 0.67 -3.30
N LYS A 124 17.91 0.51 -2.45
CA LYS A 124 19.31 0.36 -2.89
C LYS A 124 19.44 -0.88 -3.78
N GLY A 125 20.23 -0.76 -4.84
CA GLY A 125 20.42 -1.83 -5.81
C GLY A 125 19.37 -1.86 -6.93
N MET A 126 18.16 -1.33 -6.72
CA MET A 126 17.07 -1.42 -7.71
C MET A 126 17.20 -0.45 -8.89
N ALA A 127 17.92 0.66 -8.70
CA ALA A 127 18.16 1.67 -9.73
C ALA A 127 18.84 1.12 -11.00
N LYS A 128 19.66 0.05 -10.86
CA LYS A 128 20.31 -0.60 -12.01
C LYS A 128 19.35 -1.49 -12.82
N PHE A 129 18.19 -1.81 -12.26
CA PHE A 129 17.30 -2.83 -12.80
C PHE A 129 16.00 -2.28 -13.38
N THR A 130 15.44 -1.20 -12.81
CA THR A 130 14.18 -0.60 -13.29
C THR A 130 14.38 0.65 -14.15
N GLY A 131 15.62 1.10 -14.38
CA GLY A 131 15.95 2.31 -15.15
C GLY A 131 15.60 3.64 -14.45
N GLN A 132 14.57 3.65 -13.59
CA GLN A 132 14.13 4.83 -12.83
C GLN A 132 14.36 4.70 -11.31
N GLY A 133 14.67 3.51 -10.80
CA GLY A 133 14.77 3.23 -9.37
C GLY A 133 13.40 3.09 -8.72
N LEU A 134 13.26 2.10 -7.84
CA LEU A 134 12.02 1.88 -7.10
C LEU A 134 12.02 2.79 -5.86
N PHE A 135 11.05 3.70 -5.78
CA PHE A 135 10.80 4.53 -4.60
C PHE A 135 9.70 3.85 -3.78
N ASN A 136 10.00 3.51 -2.53
CA ASN A 136 9.01 2.95 -1.63
C ASN A 136 8.86 3.81 -0.39
N PHE A 137 7.68 3.72 0.19
CA PHE A 137 7.35 4.27 1.47
C PHE A 137 7.76 3.26 2.55
N GLY A 138 8.80 3.61 3.32
CA GLY A 138 9.22 2.83 4.48
C GLY A 138 8.39 3.21 5.69
N LEU A 139 7.95 2.21 6.46
CA LEU A 139 7.17 2.32 7.69
C LEU A 139 7.80 1.42 8.76
N SER A 140 8.00 1.95 9.96
CA SER A 140 8.74 1.27 11.01
C SER A 140 8.13 1.51 12.40
N GLY A 141 8.15 0.49 13.25
CA GLY A 141 7.75 0.56 14.66
C GLY A 141 6.56 -0.34 15.01
N THR A 142 5.76 0.07 15.99
CA THR A 142 4.56 -0.66 16.44
C THR A 142 3.30 0.13 16.11
N GLY A 143 2.37 -0.48 15.38
CA GLY A 143 1.15 0.19 14.92
C GLY A 143 0.46 -0.56 13.79
N TRP A 144 -0.40 0.12 13.05
CA TRP A 144 -1.14 -0.45 11.92
C TRP A 144 -0.90 0.31 10.62
N VAL A 145 -0.93 -0.43 9.51
CA VAL A 145 -0.83 0.08 8.14
C VAL A 145 -1.95 -0.54 7.31
N ALA A 146 -2.70 0.28 6.56
CA ALA A 146 -3.60 -0.16 5.51
C ALA A 146 -2.95 0.07 4.14
N VAL A 147 -2.88 -0.98 3.33
CA VAL A 147 -2.42 -0.92 1.95
C VAL A 147 -3.53 -1.31 0.98
N THR A 148 -3.49 -0.77 -0.23
CA THR A 148 -4.44 -1.08 -1.30
C THR A 148 -3.83 -2.05 -2.31
N SER A 149 -4.70 -2.85 -2.93
CA SER A 149 -4.36 -3.81 -3.98
C SER A 149 -5.42 -3.76 -5.08
N ARG A 150 -4.98 -3.86 -6.34
CA ARG A 150 -5.88 -4.03 -7.48
C ARG A 150 -6.36 -5.49 -7.56
N GLY A 151 -7.44 -5.80 -6.84
CA GLY A 151 -7.97 -7.16 -6.69
C GLY A 151 -7.46 -7.84 -5.41
N VAL A 152 -7.93 -9.06 -5.14
CA VAL A 152 -7.56 -9.82 -3.92
C VAL A 152 -6.07 -10.15 -3.95
N PRO A 153 -5.24 -9.57 -3.05
CA PRO A 153 -3.81 -9.85 -3.04
C PRO A 153 -3.49 -11.23 -2.49
N VAL A 154 -2.30 -11.72 -2.83
CA VAL A 154 -1.67 -12.86 -2.19
C VAL A 154 -0.63 -12.34 -1.19
N VAL A 155 -0.70 -12.84 0.04
CA VAL A 155 0.34 -12.61 1.06
C VAL A 155 1.16 -13.90 1.16
N ILE A 156 2.47 -13.80 0.91
CA ILE A 156 3.37 -14.95 0.88
C ILE A 156 4.39 -14.81 2.00
N ASP A 157 4.39 -15.78 2.92
CA ASP A 157 5.39 -15.93 3.97
C ASP A 157 6.68 -16.54 3.36
N CYS A 158 7.74 -15.75 3.33
CA CYS A 158 9.03 -16.13 2.75
C CYS A 158 9.78 -17.15 3.60
N ALA A 159 9.55 -17.20 4.91
CA ALA A 159 10.20 -18.16 5.79
C ALA A 159 9.74 -19.59 5.48
N ARG A 160 8.48 -19.73 5.03
CA ARG A 160 7.87 -21.03 4.70
C ARG A 160 8.01 -21.40 3.23
N ALA A 161 8.01 -20.41 2.34
CA ALA A 161 8.03 -20.63 0.89
C ALA A 161 9.44 -20.78 0.30
N GLY A 162 10.49 -20.43 1.05
CA GLY A 162 11.85 -20.36 0.52
C GLY A 162 12.04 -19.10 -0.33
N GLU A 163 12.88 -19.19 -1.36
CA GLU A 163 13.06 -18.07 -2.31
C GLU A 163 11.83 -17.94 -3.22
N ILE A 164 11.18 -16.78 -3.17
CA ILE A 164 10.02 -16.46 -4.00
C ILE A 164 10.38 -15.44 -5.07
N PHE A 165 9.68 -15.45 -6.20
CA PHE A 165 9.93 -14.54 -7.32
C PHE A 165 8.67 -13.74 -7.65
N VAL A 166 8.78 -12.42 -7.68
CA VAL A 166 7.68 -11.48 -7.85
C VAL A 166 7.96 -10.56 -9.04
N ASP A 167 6.96 -10.30 -9.88
CA ASP A 167 7.03 -9.23 -10.87
C ASP A 167 7.04 -7.88 -10.12
N PRO A 168 8.05 -7.00 -10.29
CA PRO A 168 8.08 -5.70 -9.64
C PRO A 168 6.80 -4.88 -9.83
N ASP A 169 6.12 -5.01 -10.98
CA ASP A 169 4.89 -4.26 -11.28
C ASP A 169 3.68 -4.78 -10.48
N ALA A 170 3.78 -5.96 -9.87
CA ALA A 170 2.74 -6.57 -9.04
C ALA A 170 3.06 -6.49 -7.53
N LEU A 171 4.23 -5.96 -7.15
CA LEU A 171 4.66 -5.88 -5.75
C LEU A 171 4.00 -4.68 -5.05
N VAL A 172 3.24 -4.97 -3.98
CA VAL A 172 2.56 -3.95 -3.16
C VAL A 172 3.40 -3.58 -1.95
N ALA A 173 3.87 -4.58 -1.21
CA ALA A 173 4.61 -4.38 0.03
C ALA A 173 5.50 -5.58 0.37
N TRP A 174 6.52 -5.38 1.20
CA TRP A 174 7.32 -6.46 1.78
C TRP A 174 7.99 -6.06 3.10
N SER A 175 8.29 -7.05 3.94
CA SER A 175 9.08 -6.86 5.17
C SER A 175 10.52 -6.49 4.84
N THR A 176 11.05 -5.38 5.38
CA THR A 176 12.40 -4.91 4.99
C THR A 176 13.55 -5.80 5.49
N GLY A 177 13.28 -6.76 6.38
CA GLY A 177 14.24 -7.76 6.83
C GLY A 177 14.54 -8.85 5.79
N LEU A 178 13.75 -8.93 4.72
CA LEU A 178 13.96 -9.89 3.64
C LEU A 178 15.22 -9.57 2.83
N GLU A 179 15.96 -10.60 2.46
CA GLU A 179 16.98 -10.49 1.44
C GLU A 179 16.29 -10.35 0.07
N MET A 180 16.62 -9.28 -0.65
CA MET A 180 16.03 -8.99 -1.97
C MET A 180 17.09 -9.00 -3.06
N LYS A 181 16.86 -9.75 -4.14
CA LYS A 181 17.76 -9.85 -5.31
C LYS A 181 17.01 -9.62 -6.62
N GLY A 182 17.62 -8.89 -7.54
CA GLY A 182 17.11 -8.80 -8.91
C GLY A 182 17.53 -10.02 -9.75
N LYS A 183 16.58 -10.68 -10.40
CA LYS A 183 16.85 -11.80 -11.32
C LYS A 183 16.41 -11.45 -12.74
N ARG A 184 17.37 -11.46 -13.67
CA ARG A 184 17.10 -11.39 -15.10
C ARG A 184 17.02 -12.81 -15.65
N SER A 185 15.90 -13.13 -16.29
CA SER A 185 15.69 -14.37 -17.01
C SER A 185 15.75 -14.08 -18.51
N PHE A 186 16.86 -14.45 -19.15
CA PHE A 186 16.93 -14.53 -20.60
C PHE A 186 16.22 -15.82 -21.04
N LYS A 187 14.93 -15.74 -21.37
CA LYS A 187 14.24 -16.85 -22.03
C LYS A 187 14.30 -16.64 -23.53
N ALA A 188 15.17 -17.41 -24.19
CA ALA A 188 15.32 -17.42 -25.65
C ALA A 188 14.06 -17.88 -26.43
N SER A 189 12.90 -18.09 -25.80
CA SER A 189 11.73 -18.66 -26.48
C SER A 189 10.33 -18.16 -26.04
N SER A 190 10.19 -17.04 -25.32
CA SER A 190 8.84 -16.56 -24.94
C SER A 190 8.61 -15.11 -25.34
N LEU A 191 8.57 -14.87 -26.65
CA LEU A 191 7.90 -13.72 -27.25
C LEU A 191 6.41 -14.02 -27.41
N ILE A 192 5.61 -13.78 -26.37
CA ILE A 192 4.21 -13.38 -26.53
C ILE A 192 3.92 -12.36 -25.42
N GLY A 193 3.98 -11.07 -25.75
CA GLY A 193 3.34 -10.01 -24.94
C GLY A 193 4.18 -8.81 -24.52
N ARG A 194 5.52 -8.91 -24.39
CA ARG A 194 6.39 -7.75 -24.08
C ARG A 194 7.62 -7.78 -24.99
N GLY A 195 7.77 -6.77 -25.84
CA GLY A 195 8.67 -6.72 -27.00
C GLY A 195 10.19 -6.71 -26.76
N SER A 196 10.70 -7.29 -25.67
CA SER A 196 12.15 -7.31 -25.35
C SER A 196 12.74 -8.71 -25.07
N GLY A 197 11.93 -9.75 -24.84
CA GLY A 197 12.44 -11.11 -24.55
C GLY A 197 13.16 -11.29 -23.20
N GLU A 198 13.28 -10.25 -22.39
CA GLU A 198 13.83 -10.31 -21.02
C GLU A 198 12.69 -10.28 -19.99
N ALA A 199 12.61 -11.28 -19.12
CA ALA A 199 11.73 -11.27 -17.95
C ALA A 199 12.55 -10.84 -16.72
N TYR A 200 12.08 -9.82 -16.01
CA TYR A 200 12.71 -9.33 -14.79
C TYR A 200 11.84 -9.64 -13.58
N GLN A 201 12.44 -10.20 -12.53
CA GLN A 201 11.75 -10.57 -11.30
C GLN A 201 12.57 -10.16 -10.08
N LEU A 202 11.89 -9.88 -8.98
CA LEU A 202 12.47 -9.70 -7.66
C LEU A 202 12.39 -11.02 -6.90
N ALA A 203 13.53 -11.48 -6.42
CA ALA A 203 13.63 -12.62 -5.52
C ALA A 203 13.63 -12.13 -4.07
N PHE A 204 12.82 -12.76 -3.22
CA PHE A 204 12.78 -12.51 -1.77
C PHE A 204 13.03 -13.79 -0.99
N SER A 205 13.82 -13.71 0.07
CA SER A 205 14.08 -14.81 1.00
C SER A 205 14.34 -14.31 2.42
N GLY A 206 14.10 -15.16 3.41
CA GLY A 206 14.30 -14.85 4.84
C GLY A 206 13.01 -14.76 5.63
N GLU A 207 13.07 -14.19 6.83
CA GLU A 207 11.92 -14.00 7.70
C GLU A 207 11.13 -12.74 7.31
N GLY A 208 9.84 -12.93 7.06
CA GLY A 208 8.93 -11.87 6.65
C GLY A 208 7.98 -12.32 5.54
N PHE A 209 7.27 -11.37 4.97
CA PHE A 209 6.30 -11.62 3.92
C PHE A 209 6.38 -10.60 2.79
N VAL A 210 5.79 -10.98 1.65
CA VAL A 210 5.47 -10.06 0.56
C VAL A 210 3.96 -10.01 0.33
N VAL A 211 3.47 -8.86 -0.13
CA VAL A 211 2.11 -8.66 -0.61
C VAL A 211 2.18 -8.43 -2.11
N VAL A 212 1.48 -9.28 -2.87
CA VAL A 212 1.47 -9.25 -4.33
C VAL A 212 0.03 -9.10 -4.79
N GLN A 213 -0.22 -8.09 -5.62
CA GLN A 213 -1.54 -7.87 -6.19
C GLN A 213 -1.74 -8.73 -7.46
N PRO A 214 -2.97 -9.14 -7.78
CA PRO A 214 -3.26 -9.91 -9.00
C PRO A 214 -3.36 -8.99 -10.23
N SER A 215 -2.48 -7.99 -10.34
CA SER A 215 -2.44 -7.02 -11.42
C SER A 215 -1.01 -6.50 -11.58
N GLU A 216 -0.52 -6.42 -12.80
CA GLU A 216 0.68 -5.64 -13.11
C GLU A 216 0.26 -4.17 -13.19
N ASP A 217 0.93 -3.29 -12.45
CA ASP A 217 0.63 -1.87 -12.44
C ASP A 217 1.03 -1.26 -13.78
N SER A 218 0.07 -1.19 -14.68
CA SER A 218 0.23 -0.60 -16.00
C SER A 218 -0.23 0.86 -15.93
N THR A 219 0.53 1.71 -15.26
CA THR A 219 0.34 3.16 -15.36
C THR A 219 0.33 3.61 -16.83
N GLU A 220 0.97 2.84 -17.73
CA GLU A 220 0.94 3.02 -19.19
C GLU A 220 -0.37 2.58 -19.88
N ARG A 221 -1.02 1.47 -19.49
CA ARG A 221 -2.21 0.99 -20.23
C ARG A 221 -3.46 1.87 -20.03
N LEU A 222 -3.53 2.63 -18.93
CA LEU A 222 -4.65 3.54 -18.67
C LEU A 222 -4.46 4.92 -19.32
N THR A 223 -3.22 5.37 -19.50
CA THR A 223 -2.92 6.66 -20.16
C THR A 223 -2.96 6.56 -21.69
N GLU A 224 -2.64 5.40 -22.28
CA GLU A 224 -2.73 5.18 -23.74
C GLU A 224 -4.19 5.08 -24.24
N GLN A 225 -5.08 4.45 -23.47
CA GLN A 225 -6.51 4.38 -23.84
C GLN A 225 -7.22 5.74 -23.78
N GLN A 226 -6.76 6.66 -22.92
CA GLN A 226 -7.31 8.02 -22.85
C GLN A 226 -6.84 8.90 -24.03
N HIS A 227 -5.61 8.71 -24.53
CA HIS A 227 -5.13 9.43 -25.70
C HIS A 227 -5.73 8.91 -27.02
N GLN A 228 -6.02 7.61 -27.13
CA GLN A 228 -6.68 7.05 -28.32
C GLN A 228 -8.18 7.34 -28.40
N GLN A 229 -8.83 7.77 -27.33
CA GLN A 229 -10.23 8.22 -27.35
C GLN A 229 -10.38 9.73 -27.58
N GLN A 230 -9.28 10.47 -27.64
CA GLN A 230 -9.27 11.93 -27.88
C GLN A 230 -8.55 12.33 -29.19
N ALA A 231 -8.18 11.36 -30.04
CA ALA A 231 -7.57 11.58 -31.34
C ALA A 231 -8.50 11.14 -32.48
#